data_AF-A0A1V4SIH5-F1
#
_entry.id   AF-A0A1V4SIH5-F1
#
_cell.length_a   1.000
_cell.length_b   1.000
_cell.length_c   1.000
_cell.angle_alpha   90.00
_cell.angle_beta   90.00
_cell.angle_gamma   90.00
#
_symmetry.space_group_name_H-M   'P 1'
#
loop_
_entity.id
_entity.type
_entity.pdbx_description
1 polymer ?
#
loop_
_entity_poly.entity_id
_entity_poly.type
_entity_poly.pdbx_seq_one_letter_code
_entity_poly.pdbx_strand_id
1 'polypeptide(L)'
;MDLLEKLGILADAAKYDVSCSSSGGTRNNNKGVGNSFAAGICHTWADDGRCVSLLKILLSNECIYDCVYCVNRASNDIPRASFTADEIIDLTMNFYRRNYIEGLFLSSAVLKNPSHTMELMLEIVRRLRNEQAFFGYIHLKAIPGADQRLIHEAGMYVDRMSVNIELPSDKGLEVLAPQKPVKALLKPMQQISQGIAEHKEHPAFKRGGSGTNSAGLFTPSVQSDSSSFPESLPDADFSRRELAGRNSGKYFVPAGQSTQLIVGATPDRDLSILKLSEALYGKFSLKRVYYSAYVPTLSDPRLPAIIKPPLLREHRLYQADWLLRFYGFEADELLSKTNPDFDPQLDPKAFWALRNLHLFPLEVNKAEYEMLLRVPGIGVKSAQRIVAARRVNKLNFDNLKKMGIVLKRAGHFITCQGKTYESFSQNEHIVKEALTSAKLLPQGKKAVPGQMSLFSTLNETGLGENMSDLYLFSSPENTKEWLSYYTQPQDGRLLLSDIHL
;
A
#
# COMPACT_ATOMS: atom_id res chain seq x y z
N MET A 1 -20.22 20.50 -18.27
CA MET A 1 -20.12 19.18 -17.62
C MET A 1 -20.69 19.33 -16.22
N ASP A 2 -21.69 18.55 -15.88
CA ASP A 2 -22.30 18.54 -14.53
C ASP A 2 -21.36 17.85 -13.51
N LEU A 3 -21.56 18.11 -12.22
CA LEU A 3 -20.73 17.58 -11.12
C LEU A 3 -20.70 16.04 -11.11
N LEU A 4 -21.84 15.39 -11.35
CA LEU A 4 -21.92 13.92 -11.38
C LEU A 4 -21.17 13.33 -12.57
N GLU A 5 -21.22 14.02 -13.71
CA GLU A 5 -20.49 13.63 -14.92
C GLU A 5 -18.97 13.76 -14.71
N LYS A 6 -18.51 14.88 -14.11
CA LYS A 6 -17.11 15.05 -13.70
C LYS A 6 -16.66 13.96 -12.73
N LEU A 7 -17.47 13.66 -11.72
CA LEU A 7 -17.18 12.62 -10.73
C LEU A 7 -17.03 11.24 -11.38
N GLY A 8 -17.89 10.89 -12.35
CA GLY A 8 -17.78 9.66 -13.11
C GLY A 8 -16.47 9.55 -13.88
N ILE A 9 -16.11 10.59 -14.64
CA ILE A 9 -14.87 10.66 -15.44
C ILE A 9 -13.63 10.57 -14.54
N LEU A 10 -13.62 11.35 -13.46
CA LEU A 10 -12.46 11.46 -12.57
C LEU A 10 -12.30 10.24 -11.66
N ALA A 11 -13.39 9.59 -11.26
CA ALA A 11 -13.32 8.33 -10.53
C ALA A 11 -12.72 7.20 -11.41
N ASP A 12 -13.10 7.12 -12.69
CA ASP A 12 -12.52 6.15 -13.62
C ASP A 12 -11.03 6.42 -13.86
N ALA A 13 -10.64 7.68 -14.03
CA ALA A 13 -9.24 8.07 -14.16
C ALA A 13 -8.41 7.78 -12.90
N ALA A 14 -9.02 7.86 -11.71
CA ALA A 14 -8.36 7.66 -10.42
C ALA A 14 -8.16 6.18 -10.06
N LYS A 15 -8.78 5.22 -10.76
CA LYS A 15 -8.78 3.80 -10.35
C LYS A 15 -7.39 3.15 -10.27
N TYR A 16 -6.43 3.67 -11.04
CA TYR A 16 -5.04 3.20 -11.07
C TYR A 16 -4.15 3.77 -9.94
N ASP A 17 -4.69 4.67 -9.12
CA ASP A 17 -4.00 5.23 -7.97
C ASP A 17 -4.16 4.30 -6.75
N VAL A 18 -3.16 3.48 -6.47
CA VAL A 18 -3.19 2.46 -5.40
C VAL A 18 -2.60 3.04 -4.13
N SER A 19 -3.40 3.86 -3.43
CA SER A 19 -3.05 4.38 -2.10
C SER A 19 -4.03 3.92 -1.00
N CYS A 20 -5.18 3.35 -1.41
CA CYS A 20 -6.27 2.87 -0.56
C CYS A 20 -7.12 1.82 -1.31
N SER A 21 -7.89 1.01 -0.56
CA SER A 21 -8.74 -0.06 -1.11
C SER A 21 -10.14 0.43 -1.47
N SER A 22 -10.58 0.32 -2.71
CA SER A 22 -11.91 0.77 -3.14
C SER A 22 -12.98 -0.31 -2.93
N SER A 23 -14.20 0.09 -2.59
CA SER A 23 -15.29 -0.86 -2.30
C SER A 23 -15.97 -1.45 -3.54
N GLY A 24 -15.81 -0.84 -4.73
CA GLY A 24 -16.15 -1.39 -6.05
C GLY A 24 -17.61 -1.79 -6.30
N GLY A 25 -18.53 -1.58 -5.35
CA GLY A 25 -19.88 -2.14 -5.41
C GLY A 25 -20.80 -1.37 -6.36
N THR A 26 -21.49 -2.11 -7.23
CA THR A 26 -22.44 -1.58 -8.24
C THR A 26 -23.90 -2.01 -7.99
N ARG A 27 -24.23 -2.45 -6.76
CA ARG A 27 -25.56 -2.98 -6.42
C ARG A 27 -26.63 -1.87 -6.47
N ASN A 28 -27.54 -1.99 -7.42
CA ASN A 28 -28.75 -1.19 -7.49
C ASN A 28 -29.88 -1.85 -6.69
N ASN A 29 -30.69 -1.02 -6.05
CA ASN A 29 -31.83 -1.41 -5.27
C ASN A 29 -33.03 -1.79 -6.15
N ASN A 30 -33.49 -3.03 -6.07
CA ASN A 30 -34.79 -3.46 -6.58
C ASN A 30 -35.72 -3.79 -5.40
N LYS A 31 -36.35 -2.74 -4.82
CA LYS A 31 -37.41 -2.78 -3.80
C LYS A 31 -37.01 -3.01 -2.33
N GLY A 32 -35.77 -2.70 -1.94
CA GLY A 32 -35.26 -2.63 -0.55
C GLY A 32 -34.80 -1.22 -0.14
N VAL A 33 -33.84 -1.09 0.77
CA VAL A 33 -33.21 0.18 1.18
C VAL A 33 -31.73 0.17 0.81
N GLY A 34 -31.22 1.28 0.27
CA GLY A 34 -29.80 1.52 -0.02
C GLY A 34 -29.36 1.12 -1.44
N ASN A 35 -28.46 1.91 -2.02
CA ASN A 35 -27.75 1.64 -3.27
C ASN A 35 -26.25 1.61 -2.99
N SER A 36 -25.51 0.77 -3.71
CA SER A 36 -24.05 0.83 -3.75
C SER A 36 -23.62 1.61 -4.99
N PHE A 37 -22.90 2.71 -4.79
CA PHE A 37 -22.35 3.52 -5.88
C PHE A 37 -20.84 3.34 -5.96
N ALA A 38 -20.32 3.07 -7.16
CA ALA A 38 -18.93 2.70 -7.37
C ALA A 38 -17.93 3.88 -7.31
N ALA A 39 -18.36 5.09 -6.94
CA ALA A 39 -17.50 6.25 -7.04
C ALA A 39 -16.96 6.71 -5.68
N GLY A 40 -15.63 6.82 -5.63
CA GLY A 40 -14.95 7.78 -4.78
C GLY A 40 -14.73 7.39 -3.33
N ILE A 41 -15.29 6.32 -2.77
CA ILE A 41 -14.96 5.92 -1.39
C ILE A 41 -13.94 4.77 -1.40
N CYS A 42 -12.81 4.99 -0.76
CA CYS A 42 -11.80 3.97 -0.49
C CYS A 42 -11.49 3.86 1.00
N HIS A 43 -10.90 2.74 1.39
CA HIS A 43 -10.54 2.43 2.75
C HIS A 43 -9.02 2.41 2.89
N THR A 44 -8.52 3.13 3.88
CA THR A 44 -7.14 2.98 4.37
C THR A 44 -7.17 2.47 5.80
N TRP A 45 -6.00 2.11 6.33
CA TRP A 45 -5.87 1.67 7.70
C TRP A 45 -4.88 2.55 8.43
N ALA A 46 -5.28 2.99 9.62
CA ALA A 46 -4.42 3.69 10.55
C ALA A 46 -3.38 2.72 11.16
N ASP A 47 -2.35 3.28 11.81
CA ASP A 47 -1.26 2.51 12.42
C ASP A 47 -1.77 1.56 13.54
N ASP A 48 -2.97 1.81 14.09
CA ASP A 48 -3.66 0.98 15.09
C ASP A 48 -4.52 -0.15 14.48
N GLY A 49 -4.57 -0.26 13.15
CA GLY A 49 -5.37 -1.27 12.44
C GLY A 49 -6.83 -0.87 12.21
N ARG A 50 -7.25 0.34 12.60
CA ARG A 50 -8.60 0.85 12.33
C ARG A 50 -8.78 1.18 10.85
N CYS A 51 -9.89 0.72 10.27
CA CYS A 51 -10.30 1.10 8.92
C CYS A 51 -10.80 2.54 8.91
N VAL A 52 -10.37 3.32 7.91
CA VAL A 52 -10.74 4.73 7.70
C VAL A 52 -11.32 4.86 6.30
N SER A 53 -12.57 5.30 6.17
CA SER A 53 -13.18 5.60 4.88
C SER A 53 -12.75 6.99 4.37
N LEU A 54 -12.23 7.05 3.15
CA LEU A 54 -11.76 8.27 2.50
C LEU A 54 -12.53 8.52 1.21
N LEU A 55 -12.90 9.78 0.98
CA LEU A 55 -13.29 10.23 -0.35
C LEU A 55 -12.03 10.39 -1.21
N LYS A 56 -11.80 9.50 -2.16
CA LYS A 56 -10.77 9.55 -3.18
C LYS A 56 -11.22 10.44 -4.34
N ILE A 57 -10.57 11.60 -4.47
CA ILE A 57 -10.79 12.55 -5.54
C ILE A 57 -9.51 12.75 -6.34
N LEU A 58 -9.65 12.67 -7.67
CA LEU A 58 -8.69 13.19 -8.62
C LEU A 58 -9.16 14.59 -9.04
N LEU A 59 -8.41 15.63 -8.70
CA LEU A 59 -8.75 17.03 -9.01
C LEU A 59 -8.95 17.26 -10.52
N SER A 60 -8.05 16.72 -11.32
CA SER A 60 -8.10 16.81 -12.77
C SER A 60 -7.48 15.57 -13.40
N ASN A 61 -8.04 15.11 -14.51
CA ASN A 61 -7.38 14.14 -15.39
C ASN A 61 -6.63 14.82 -16.55
N GLU A 62 -6.63 16.15 -16.66
CA GLU A 62 -5.86 16.89 -17.65
C GLU A 62 -4.37 16.89 -17.26
N CYS A 63 -3.52 16.38 -18.15
CA CYS A 63 -2.10 16.24 -17.90
C CYS A 63 -1.27 16.85 -19.03
N ILE A 64 -0.25 17.62 -18.68
CA ILE A 64 0.78 18.08 -19.64
C ILE A 64 1.84 17.01 -19.95
N TYR A 65 1.89 15.93 -19.17
CA TYR A 65 2.88 14.87 -19.30
C TYR A 65 2.34 13.69 -20.09
N ASP A 66 3.24 13.01 -20.78
CA ASP A 66 2.95 11.92 -21.70
C ASP A 66 3.52 10.58 -21.20
N CYS A 67 3.30 10.28 -19.90
CA CYS A 67 3.74 9.01 -19.32
C CYS A 67 3.05 7.84 -20.03
N VAL A 68 3.83 6.97 -20.65
CA VAL A 68 3.37 5.95 -21.60
C VAL A 68 2.36 5.00 -20.97
N TYR A 69 2.56 4.63 -19.71
CA TYR A 69 1.70 3.74 -18.93
C TYR A 69 0.42 4.40 -18.38
N CYS A 70 0.24 5.71 -18.54
CA CYS A 70 -0.81 6.46 -17.86
C CYS A 70 -1.97 6.79 -18.79
N VAL A 71 -3.19 6.38 -18.43
CA VAL A 71 -4.40 6.74 -19.18
C VAL A 71 -4.60 8.25 -19.32
N ASN A 72 -4.10 9.03 -18.36
CA ASN A 72 -4.23 10.48 -18.34
C ASN A 72 -3.15 11.20 -19.18
N ARG A 73 -2.25 10.47 -19.86
CA ARG A 73 -1.18 11.06 -20.66
C ARG A 73 -1.71 12.06 -21.69
N ALA A 74 -0.95 13.12 -21.97
CA ALA A 74 -1.36 14.23 -22.82
C ALA A 74 -1.80 13.78 -24.23
N SER A 75 -1.15 12.76 -24.79
CA SER A 75 -1.45 12.23 -26.12
C SER A 75 -2.70 11.35 -26.20
N ASN A 76 -3.31 10.98 -25.07
CA ASN A 76 -4.47 10.10 -25.06
C ASN A 76 -5.76 10.92 -25.21
N ASP A 77 -6.55 10.61 -26.24
CA ASP A 77 -7.82 11.31 -26.50
C ASP A 77 -8.94 10.64 -25.69
N ILE A 78 -9.21 11.20 -24.51
CA ILE A 78 -10.25 10.77 -23.59
C ILE A 78 -11.00 12.00 -23.06
N PRO A 79 -12.26 11.86 -22.62
CA PRO A 79 -12.98 12.95 -21.96
C PRO A 79 -12.17 13.53 -20.80
N ARG A 80 -11.95 14.85 -20.83
CA ARG A 80 -11.21 15.57 -19.81
C ARG A 80 -12.13 16.37 -18.91
N ALA A 81 -11.84 16.32 -17.61
CA ALA A 81 -12.59 17.00 -16.58
C ALA A 81 -11.65 17.54 -15.51
N SER A 82 -12.05 18.65 -14.91
CA SER A 82 -11.38 19.28 -13.79
C SER A 82 -12.43 19.77 -12.81
N PHE A 83 -12.24 19.50 -11.52
CA PHE A 83 -13.05 20.10 -10.46
C PHE A 83 -12.51 21.49 -10.11
N THR A 84 -13.40 22.37 -9.66
CA THR A 84 -13.01 23.57 -8.92
C THR A 84 -12.73 23.24 -7.45
N ALA A 85 -12.05 24.15 -6.75
CA ALA A 85 -11.82 23.98 -5.31
C ALA A 85 -13.15 23.89 -4.53
N ASP A 86 -14.13 24.74 -4.86
CA ASP A 86 -15.45 24.74 -4.23
C ASP A 86 -16.18 23.41 -4.43
N GLU A 87 -16.13 22.83 -5.64
CA GLU A 87 -16.76 21.53 -5.92
C GLU A 87 -16.19 20.42 -5.03
N ILE A 88 -14.86 20.37 -4.85
CA ILE A 88 -14.22 19.35 -3.99
C ILE A 88 -14.52 19.59 -2.52
N ILE A 89 -14.47 20.84 -2.07
CA ILE A 89 -14.78 21.21 -0.68
C ILE A 89 -16.21 20.83 -0.34
N ASP A 90 -17.16 21.20 -1.21
CA ASP A 90 -18.57 20.90 -1.02
C ASP A 90 -18.85 19.40 -1.04
N LEU A 91 -18.26 18.66 -1.99
CA LEU A 91 -18.36 17.20 -2.02
C LEU A 91 -17.82 16.59 -0.73
N THR A 92 -16.62 16.97 -0.31
CA THR A 92 -15.98 16.45 0.90
C THR A 92 -16.83 16.71 2.14
N MET A 93 -17.27 17.95 2.33
CA MET A 93 -18.08 18.32 3.50
C MET A 93 -19.46 17.66 3.49
N ASN A 94 -20.07 17.49 2.31
CA ASN A 94 -21.36 16.82 2.19
C ASN A 94 -21.29 15.32 2.53
N PHE A 95 -20.25 14.62 2.08
CA PHE A 95 -20.04 13.21 2.43
C PHE A 95 -19.66 13.06 3.91
N TYR A 96 -18.84 13.97 4.44
CA TYR A 96 -18.42 13.94 5.84
C TYR A 96 -19.58 14.19 6.81
N ARG A 97 -20.39 15.24 6.57
CA ARG A 97 -21.56 15.56 7.42
C ARG A 97 -22.64 14.46 7.42
N ARG A 98 -22.65 13.60 6.40
CA ARG A 98 -23.53 12.42 6.27
C ARG A 98 -22.91 11.13 6.83
N ASN A 99 -21.71 11.22 7.43
CA ASN A 99 -20.95 10.09 7.99
C ASN A 99 -20.61 9.00 6.94
N TYR A 100 -20.47 9.36 5.66
CA TYR A 100 -20.03 8.41 4.63
C TYR A 100 -18.52 8.27 4.56
N ILE A 101 -17.79 9.30 4.99
CA ILE A 101 -16.33 9.34 4.98
C ILE A 101 -15.82 9.85 6.32
N GLU A 102 -14.61 9.45 6.66
CA GLU A 102 -13.81 9.97 7.77
C GLU A 102 -12.69 10.91 7.29
N GLY A 103 -12.47 10.97 5.97
CA GLY A 103 -11.37 11.74 5.40
C GLY A 103 -11.43 11.95 3.89
N LEU A 104 -10.43 12.66 3.37
CA LEU A 104 -10.21 12.96 1.96
C LEU A 104 -8.87 12.36 1.52
N PHE A 105 -8.86 11.72 0.36
CA PHE A 105 -7.67 11.42 -0.41
C PHE A 105 -7.70 12.29 -1.67
N LEU A 106 -6.72 13.19 -1.82
CA LEU A 106 -6.67 14.15 -2.92
C LEU A 106 -5.42 13.93 -3.77
N SER A 107 -5.63 13.64 -5.06
CA SER A 107 -4.59 13.54 -6.08
C SER A 107 -4.95 14.37 -7.33
N SER A 108 -4.04 14.48 -8.29
CA SER A 108 -4.29 15.17 -9.56
C SER A 108 -3.34 14.69 -10.65
N ALA A 109 -3.78 14.77 -11.91
CA ALA A 109 -2.87 14.92 -13.03
C ALA A 109 -2.20 16.32 -13.00
N VAL A 110 -1.20 16.54 -13.85
CA VAL A 110 -0.46 17.82 -13.88
C VAL A 110 -1.12 18.80 -14.84
N LEU A 111 -1.96 19.68 -14.29
CA LEU A 111 -2.65 20.74 -15.00
C LEU A 111 -1.73 21.97 -15.18
N LYS A 112 -1.50 22.38 -16.44
CA LYS A 112 -0.61 23.49 -16.88
C LYS A 112 0.87 23.35 -16.48
N ASN A 113 1.17 23.21 -15.19
CA ASN A 113 2.51 22.92 -14.65
C ASN A 113 2.40 22.38 -13.21
N PRO A 114 3.47 21.76 -12.68
CA PRO A 114 3.48 21.18 -11.32
C PRO A 114 3.07 22.13 -10.21
N SER A 115 3.62 23.36 -10.17
CA SER A 115 3.34 24.33 -9.11
C SER A 115 1.90 24.83 -9.16
N HIS A 116 1.35 25.09 -10.35
CA HIS A 116 -0.05 25.49 -10.50
C HIS A 116 -1.00 24.42 -9.97
N THR A 117 -0.75 23.15 -10.30
CA THR A 117 -1.55 22.04 -9.77
C THR A 117 -1.45 21.96 -8.24
N MET A 118 -0.23 22.07 -7.70
CA MET A 118 0.00 22.01 -6.26
C MET A 118 -0.64 23.18 -5.52
N GLU A 119 -0.67 24.37 -6.11
CA GLU A 119 -1.34 25.57 -5.57
C GLU A 119 -2.85 25.35 -5.45
N LEU A 120 -3.50 24.80 -6.48
CA LEU A 120 -4.93 24.44 -6.42
C LEU A 120 -5.22 23.40 -5.32
N MET A 121 -4.37 22.37 -5.22
CA MET A 121 -4.49 21.34 -4.18
C MET A 121 -4.28 21.92 -2.77
N LEU A 122 -3.31 22.83 -2.60
CA LEU A 122 -3.05 23.55 -1.36
C LEU A 122 -4.26 24.42 -0.96
N GLU A 123 -4.85 25.15 -1.91
CA GLU A 123 -6.03 25.96 -1.65
C GLU A 123 -7.16 25.12 -1.05
N ILE A 124 -7.45 23.95 -1.63
CA ILE A 124 -8.48 23.02 -1.15
C ILE A 124 -8.22 22.60 0.30
N VAL A 125 -7.03 22.08 0.61
CA VAL A 125 -6.74 21.57 1.97
C VAL A 125 -6.67 22.69 3.00
N ARG A 126 -6.17 23.87 2.62
CA ARG A 126 -6.14 25.06 3.47
C ARG A 126 -7.55 25.54 3.80
N ARG A 127 -8.44 25.64 2.82
CA ARG A 127 -9.83 26.07 3.02
C ARG A 127 -10.63 25.03 3.81
N LEU A 128 -10.42 23.73 3.57
CA LEU A 128 -11.00 22.67 4.39
C LEU A 128 -10.64 22.84 5.87
N ARG A 129 -9.37 23.12 6.20
CA ARG A 129 -8.94 23.31 7.58
C ARG A 129 -9.40 24.62 8.20
N ASN A 130 -9.20 25.74 7.50
CA ASN A 130 -9.35 27.08 8.08
C ASN A 130 -10.77 27.66 7.94
N GLU A 131 -11.49 27.33 6.86
CA GLU A 131 -12.83 27.88 6.59
C GLU A 131 -13.94 26.89 6.97
N GLN A 132 -13.77 25.61 6.61
CA GLN A 132 -14.79 24.59 6.86
C GLN A 132 -14.64 23.87 8.20
N ALA A 133 -13.55 24.13 8.94
CA ALA A 133 -13.19 23.44 10.17
C ALA A 133 -13.26 21.90 10.03
N PHE A 134 -12.82 21.38 8.88
CA PHE A 134 -12.76 19.95 8.63
C PHE A 134 -11.64 19.33 9.46
N PHE A 135 -11.96 18.43 10.38
CA PHE A 135 -10.99 17.71 11.22
C PHE A 135 -10.83 16.23 10.81
N GLY A 136 -11.45 15.82 9.70
CA GLY A 136 -11.25 14.48 9.15
C GLY A 136 -9.84 14.28 8.59
N TYR A 137 -9.49 13.02 8.34
CA TYR A 137 -8.17 12.66 7.82
C TYR A 137 -7.95 13.21 6.41
N ILE A 138 -6.77 13.74 6.08
CA ILE A 138 -6.41 14.15 4.72
C ILE A 138 -5.10 13.47 4.29
N HIS A 139 -5.18 12.71 3.19
CA HIS A 139 -4.02 12.23 2.45
C HIS A 139 -3.89 13.02 1.16
N LEU A 140 -2.78 13.74 1.01
CA LEU A 140 -2.48 14.53 -0.18
C LEU A 140 -1.35 13.94 -1.01
N LYS A 141 -1.51 13.87 -2.33
CA LYS A 141 -0.39 13.60 -3.23
C LYS A 141 0.36 14.87 -3.58
N ALA A 142 1.64 14.94 -3.22
CA ALA A 142 2.51 16.01 -3.70
C ALA A 142 2.82 15.79 -5.19
N ILE A 143 2.75 16.88 -5.96
CA ILE A 143 3.07 16.87 -7.39
C ILE A 143 4.58 17.02 -7.57
N PRO A 144 5.29 16.03 -8.13
CA PRO A 144 6.72 16.14 -8.38
C PRO A 144 7.05 17.34 -9.27
N GLY A 145 8.10 18.08 -8.90
CA GLY A 145 8.53 19.29 -9.61
C GLY A 145 7.81 20.59 -9.20
N ALA A 146 6.84 20.55 -8.28
CA ALA A 146 6.23 21.75 -7.71
C ALA A 146 7.21 22.54 -6.82
N ASP A 147 6.93 23.83 -6.62
CA ASP A 147 7.67 24.68 -5.68
C ASP A 147 7.62 24.06 -4.27
N GLN A 148 8.80 23.98 -3.65
CA GLN A 148 8.96 23.40 -2.32
C GLN A 148 8.12 24.11 -1.26
N ARG A 149 7.92 25.43 -1.38
CA ARG A 149 7.11 26.20 -0.43
C ARG A 149 5.66 25.69 -0.41
N LEU A 150 5.10 25.36 -1.57
CA LEU A 150 3.73 24.84 -1.69
C LEU A 150 3.60 23.45 -1.04
N ILE A 151 4.59 22.57 -1.26
CA ILE A 151 4.62 21.24 -0.65
C ILE A 151 4.73 21.33 0.87
N HIS A 152 5.60 22.22 1.37
CA HIS A 152 5.76 22.44 2.79
C HIS A 152 4.49 23.00 3.43
N GLU A 153 3.90 24.05 2.85
CA GLU A 153 2.68 24.64 3.36
C GLU A 153 1.53 23.61 3.39
N ALA A 154 1.39 22.81 2.32
CA ALA A 154 0.38 21.76 2.27
C ALA A 154 0.59 20.71 3.39
N GLY A 155 1.85 20.37 3.70
CA GLY A 155 2.21 19.46 4.79
C GLY A 155 1.75 19.91 6.18
N MET A 156 1.51 21.21 6.39
CA MET A 156 0.97 21.77 7.64
C MET A 156 -0.54 21.54 7.81
N TYR A 157 -1.25 21.21 6.73
CA TYR A 157 -2.70 21.06 6.70
C TYR A 157 -3.17 19.61 6.60
N VAL A 158 -2.28 18.66 6.29
CA VAL A 158 -2.64 17.27 5.96
C VAL A 158 -2.02 16.26 6.92
N ASP A 159 -2.66 15.10 7.03
CA ASP A 159 -2.22 14.03 7.92
C ASP A 159 -1.13 13.19 7.27
N ARG A 160 -1.29 12.86 5.99
CA ARG A 160 -0.37 12.03 5.20
C ARG A 160 -0.05 12.69 3.87
N MET A 161 1.20 12.54 3.43
CA MET A 161 1.61 12.91 2.08
C MET A 161 2.16 11.71 1.32
N SER A 162 2.02 11.72 -0.01
CA SER A 162 2.71 10.75 -0.86
C SER A 162 3.25 11.37 -2.13
N VAL A 163 4.35 10.81 -2.63
CA VAL A 163 4.97 11.16 -3.91
C VAL A 163 5.08 9.88 -4.73
N ASN A 164 4.51 9.87 -5.94
CA ASN A 164 4.56 8.68 -6.79
C ASN A 164 5.85 8.64 -7.61
N ILE A 165 6.63 7.56 -7.44
CA ILE A 165 7.80 7.27 -8.28
C ILE A 165 7.36 6.55 -9.56
N GLU A 166 6.38 5.65 -9.44
CA GLU A 166 5.80 4.81 -10.50
C GLU A 166 6.73 3.76 -11.10
N LEU A 167 7.96 4.10 -11.49
CA LEU A 167 8.86 3.15 -12.15
C LEU A 167 10.11 2.85 -11.31
N PRO A 168 10.53 1.57 -11.20
CA PRO A 168 11.60 1.20 -10.28
C PRO A 168 13.00 1.58 -10.76
N SER A 169 13.21 1.79 -12.07
CA SER A 169 14.52 2.12 -12.64
C SER A 169 14.54 3.43 -13.40
N ASP A 170 15.70 4.08 -13.37
CA ASP A 170 15.99 5.30 -14.12
C ASP A 170 15.77 5.08 -15.61
N LYS A 171 16.23 3.94 -16.15
CA LYS A 171 16.00 3.54 -17.54
C LYS A 171 14.51 3.39 -17.85
N GLY A 172 13.73 2.83 -16.93
CA GLY A 172 12.28 2.75 -17.05
C GLY A 172 11.64 4.14 -17.15
N LEU A 173 12.05 5.06 -16.25
CA LEU A 173 11.59 6.45 -16.26
C LEU A 173 11.96 7.17 -17.56
N GLU A 174 13.18 7.04 -18.06
CA GLU A 174 13.61 7.65 -19.32
C GLU A 174 12.76 7.19 -20.51
N VAL A 175 12.44 5.89 -20.58
CA VAL A 175 11.70 5.32 -21.71
C VAL A 175 10.20 5.60 -21.63
N LEU A 176 9.62 5.51 -20.43
CA LEU A 176 8.17 5.52 -20.24
C LEU A 176 7.62 6.81 -19.60
N ALA A 177 8.45 7.65 -19.00
CA ALA A 177 8.04 8.92 -18.39
C ALA A 177 9.18 9.97 -18.42
N PRO A 178 9.71 10.33 -19.60
CA PRO A 178 10.89 11.19 -19.73
C PRO A 178 10.72 12.58 -19.09
N GLN A 179 9.49 13.06 -18.96
CA GLN A 179 9.17 14.35 -18.31
C GLN A 179 9.20 14.29 -16.77
N LYS A 180 9.52 13.13 -16.17
CA LYS A 180 9.62 12.91 -14.71
C LYS A 180 11.04 12.44 -14.33
N PRO A 181 12.03 13.35 -14.32
CA PRO A 181 13.39 12.98 -13.93
C PRO A 181 13.44 12.57 -12.45
N VAL A 182 14.29 11.59 -12.13
CA VAL A 182 14.45 11.03 -10.76
C VAL A 182 14.62 12.11 -9.70
N LYS A 183 15.43 13.14 -9.98
CA LYS A 183 15.67 14.27 -9.07
C LYS A 183 14.38 15.00 -8.69
N ALA A 184 13.43 15.15 -9.61
CA ALA A 184 12.14 15.79 -9.35
C ALA A 184 11.21 14.91 -8.49
N LEU A 185 11.42 13.59 -8.47
CA LEU A 185 10.69 12.63 -7.65
C LEU A 185 11.25 12.57 -6.21
N LEU A 186 12.58 12.53 -6.07
CA LEU A 186 13.22 12.34 -4.76
C LEU A 186 13.25 13.61 -3.90
N LYS A 187 13.40 14.80 -4.52
CA LYS A 187 13.45 16.09 -3.80
C LYS A 187 12.24 16.33 -2.88
N PRO A 188 10.98 16.17 -3.33
CA PRO A 188 9.83 16.35 -2.44
C PRO A 188 9.75 15.28 -1.34
N MET A 189 10.18 14.03 -1.59
CA MET A 189 10.22 12.99 -0.56
C MET A 189 11.22 13.33 0.55
N GLN A 190 12.40 13.83 0.18
CA GLN A 190 13.41 14.30 1.11
C GLN A 190 12.88 15.45 1.97
N GLN A 191 12.26 16.44 1.31
CA GLN A 191 11.68 17.59 1.99
C GLN A 191 10.60 17.20 2.99
N ILE A 192 9.68 16.31 2.60
CA ILE A 192 8.63 15.81 3.51
C ILE A 192 9.26 15.04 4.67
N SER A 193 10.32 14.26 4.43
CA SER A 193 11.03 13.53 5.47
C SER A 193 11.65 14.47 6.52
N GLN A 194 12.33 15.52 6.04
CA GLN A 194 12.95 16.55 6.89
C GLN A 194 11.89 17.29 7.71
N GLY A 195 10.81 17.74 7.08
CA GLY A 195 9.73 18.42 7.80
C GLY A 195 9.08 17.56 8.89
N ILE A 196 8.92 16.25 8.66
CA ILE A 196 8.43 15.30 9.68
C ILE A 196 9.44 15.18 10.84
N ALA A 197 10.74 15.09 10.54
CA ALA A 197 11.78 14.96 11.56
C ALA A 197 11.84 16.20 12.46
N GLU A 198 11.86 17.39 11.86
CA GLU A 198 11.89 18.68 12.57
C GLU A 198 10.70 18.85 13.52
N HIS A 199 9.50 18.45 13.11
CA HIS A 199 8.29 18.59 13.93
C HIS A 199 8.14 17.52 15.02
N LYS A 200 8.80 16.35 14.88
CA LYS A 200 8.85 15.33 15.95
C LYS A 200 9.71 15.79 17.13
N GLU A 201 10.74 16.58 16.87
CA GLU A 201 11.63 17.11 17.91
C GLU A 201 11.03 18.29 18.68
N HIS A 202 9.94 18.88 18.16
CA HIS A 202 9.28 20.03 18.78
C HIS A 202 8.68 19.69 20.16
N PRO A 203 8.86 20.54 21.20
CA PRO A 203 8.43 20.26 22.58
C PRO A 203 6.93 19.95 22.75
N ALA A 204 6.10 20.41 21.83
CA ALA A 204 4.67 20.15 21.82
C ALA A 204 4.31 18.69 21.51
N PHE A 205 5.14 17.96 20.75
CA PHE A 205 4.94 16.53 20.44
C PHE A 205 5.30 15.64 21.64
N LYS A 206 6.35 16.01 22.41
CA LYS A 206 6.79 15.28 23.61
C LYS A 206 5.77 15.26 24.76
N ARG A 207 4.78 16.16 24.78
CA ARG A 207 3.78 16.24 25.85
C ARG A 207 2.52 15.38 25.63
N GLY A 208 2.37 14.71 24.48
CA GLY A 208 1.11 14.05 24.09
C GLY A 208 1.13 12.53 23.90
N GLY A 209 2.25 11.83 24.12
CA GLY A 209 2.42 10.43 23.74
C GLY A 209 2.83 9.49 24.88
N SER A 210 1.91 9.18 25.79
CA SER A 210 1.96 7.96 26.62
C SER A 210 1.13 6.89 25.89
N GLY A 211 1.73 6.17 24.93
CA GLY A 211 1.01 5.16 24.16
C GLY A 211 1.93 4.32 23.28
N THR A 212 2.26 3.12 23.78
CA THR A 212 2.77 1.92 23.07
C THR A 212 3.70 2.13 21.88
N ASN A 213 5.00 1.89 22.11
CA ASN A 213 6.00 1.64 21.08
C ASN A 213 5.62 0.42 20.22
N SER A 214 4.95 0.63 19.09
CA SER A 214 5.09 -0.26 17.92
C SER A 214 6.27 0.24 17.09
N ALA A 215 7.46 0.21 17.71
CA ALA A 215 8.70 0.38 16.98
C ALA A 215 8.83 -0.83 16.05
N GLY A 216 8.57 -0.64 14.76
CA GLY A 216 9.19 -1.50 13.75
C GLY A 216 10.69 -1.47 14.01
N LEU A 217 11.35 -2.63 13.91
CA LEU A 217 12.78 -2.84 14.21
C LEU A 217 13.75 -2.04 13.32
N PHE A 218 13.24 -1.08 12.55
CA PHE A 218 14.00 -0.20 11.68
C PHE A 218 14.41 1.06 12.45
N THR A 219 15.52 1.00 13.17
CA THR A 219 16.26 2.18 13.62
C THR A 219 17.33 2.50 12.57
N PRO A 220 17.19 3.55 11.75
CA PRO A 220 18.25 3.92 10.82
C PRO A 220 19.43 4.51 11.59
N SER A 221 20.62 3.95 11.42
CA SER A 221 21.88 4.59 11.75
C SER A 221 22.16 5.69 10.72
N VAL A 222 21.73 6.92 11.00
CA VAL A 222 22.03 8.07 10.15
C VAL A 222 23.47 8.50 10.42
N GLN A 223 24.38 8.22 9.49
CA GLN A 223 25.65 8.96 9.39
C GLN A 223 25.36 10.26 8.63
N SER A 224 25.48 11.38 9.33
CA SER A 224 25.28 12.72 8.80
C SER A 224 26.55 13.20 8.10
N ASP A 225 26.58 13.18 6.77
CA ASP A 225 27.52 14.01 6.01
C ASP A 225 26.81 15.31 5.62
N SER A 226 27.13 16.36 6.36
CA SER A 226 26.73 17.74 6.09
C SER A 226 27.78 18.42 5.22
N SER A 227 27.44 18.74 3.97
CA SER A 227 28.18 19.76 3.23
C SER A 227 27.26 20.62 2.36
N SER A 228 27.13 21.87 2.82
CA SER A 228 26.91 23.13 2.11
C SER A 228 25.63 23.36 1.29
N PHE A 229 24.63 23.95 1.96
CA PHE A 229 23.63 24.83 1.32
C PHE A 229 24.05 26.31 1.50
N PRO A 230 23.79 27.20 0.53
CA PRO A 230 24.16 28.61 0.65
C PRO A 230 23.28 29.33 1.68
N GLU A 231 23.93 30.10 2.55
CA GLU A 231 23.31 31.02 3.49
C GLU A 231 22.64 32.18 2.73
N SER A 232 21.35 32.36 3.01
CA SER A 232 20.45 33.46 2.62
C SER A 232 19.87 33.46 1.20
N LEU A 233 18.54 33.42 1.17
CA LEU A 233 17.66 33.75 0.04
C LEU A 233 16.83 34.98 0.44
N PRO A 234 16.46 35.87 -0.51
CA PRO A 234 15.88 37.17 -0.21
C PRO A 234 14.46 37.06 0.38
N ASP A 235 14.22 37.90 1.41
CA ASP A 235 12.96 38.05 2.11
C ASP A 235 11.83 38.49 1.17
N ALA A 236 10.98 37.55 0.78
CA ALA A 236 9.62 37.84 0.38
C ALA A 236 8.72 37.56 1.58
N ASP A 237 8.21 38.63 2.18
CA ASP A 237 7.37 38.67 3.37
C ASP A 237 6.06 37.87 3.18
N PHE A 238 6.08 36.59 3.57
CA PHE A 238 4.90 35.74 3.79
C PHE A 238 4.63 35.60 5.30
N SER A 239 4.81 36.68 6.07
CA SER A 239 4.62 36.63 7.51
C SER A 239 3.21 36.19 7.92
N ARG A 240 3.18 35.06 8.63
CA ARG A 240 2.24 34.68 9.71
C ARG A 240 0.83 35.28 9.61
N ARG A 241 -0.05 34.64 8.86
CA ARG A 241 -1.48 34.62 9.24
C ARG A 241 -1.65 33.54 10.31
N GLU A 242 -2.08 33.94 11.51
CA GLU A 242 -2.39 33.03 12.60
C GLU A 242 -3.33 31.92 12.12
N LEU A 243 -2.85 30.68 12.21
CA LEU A 243 -3.61 29.46 11.96
C LEU A 243 -4.67 29.33 13.07
N ALA A 244 -5.84 29.93 12.83
CA ALA A 244 -6.97 29.87 13.76
C ALA A 244 -7.64 28.48 13.68
N GLY A 245 -7.13 27.54 14.47
CA GLY A 245 -7.72 26.22 14.69
C GLY A 245 -6.80 25.42 15.60
N ARG A 246 -7.30 24.87 16.72
CA ARG A 246 -6.47 24.30 17.82
C ARG A 246 -5.40 23.24 17.42
N ASN A 247 -5.39 22.75 16.18
CA ASN A 247 -4.37 21.82 15.65
C ASN A 247 -3.82 22.17 14.24
N SER A 248 -4.32 23.18 13.52
CA SER A 248 -3.78 23.52 12.18
C SER A 248 -2.38 24.12 12.32
N GLY A 249 -1.41 23.51 11.65
CA GLY A 249 0.00 23.89 11.71
C GLY A 249 0.76 23.57 13.00
N LYS A 250 0.21 22.74 13.90
CA LYS A 250 0.94 22.22 15.07
C LYS A 250 1.82 21.02 14.73
N TYR A 251 1.43 20.24 13.73
CA TYR A 251 2.11 19.04 13.28
C TYR A 251 2.29 19.07 11.76
N PHE A 252 3.42 18.58 11.29
CA PHE A 252 3.70 18.41 9.86
C PHE A 252 3.56 16.94 9.50
N VAL A 253 2.58 16.60 8.65
CA VAL A 253 2.34 15.26 8.11
C VAL A 253 2.45 14.14 9.19
N PRO A 254 1.62 14.19 10.25
CA PRO A 254 1.76 13.32 11.42
C PRO A 254 1.59 11.81 11.13
N ALA A 255 0.82 11.44 10.11
CA ALA A 255 0.63 10.05 9.68
C ALA A 255 1.74 9.56 8.72
N GLY A 256 2.76 10.38 8.49
CA GLY A 256 3.97 10.06 7.72
C GLY A 256 3.79 10.12 6.21
N GLN A 257 4.77 9.58 5.48
CA GLN A 257 4.77 9.63 4.01
C GLN A 257 4.81 8.25 3.36
N SER A 258 4.28 8.14 2.13
CA SER A 258 4.28 6.92 1.33
C SER A 258 4.59 7.18 -0.15
N THR A 259 4.84 6.11 -0.91
CA THR A 259 5.07 6.17 -2.36
C THR A 259 4.42 4.99 -3.07
N GLN A 260 4.40 5.01 -4.41
CA GLN A 260 3.82 3.98 -5.26
C GLN A 260 4.79 3.59 -6.38
N LEU A 261 4.83 2.29 -6.69
CA LEU A 261 5.55 1.66 -7.80
C LEU A 261 4.59 0.81 -8.64
N ILE A 262 4.82 0.79 -9.95
CA ILE A 262 4.12 -0.03 -10.93
C ILE A 262 4.99 -1.24 -11.24
N VAL A 263 4.41 -2.43 -11.08
CA VAL A 263 5.09 -3.72 -11.23
C VAL A 263 4.72 -4.33 -12.57
N GLY A 264 5.72 -4.56 -13.41
CA GLY A 264 5.56 -5.24 -14.70
C GLY A 264 5.23 -4.33 -15.88
N ALA A 265 5.35 -3.00 -15.73
CA ALA A 265 5.38 -2.07 -16.87
C ALA A 265 6.75 -2.04 -17.56
N THR A 266 7.79 -2.50 -16.86
CA THR A 266 9.20 -2.55 -17.29
C THR A 266 9.76 -3.95 -17.03
N PRO A 267 10.89 -4.32 -17.66
CA PRO A 267 11.58 -5.59 -17.40
C PRO A 267 12.38 -5.59 -16.08
N ASP A 268 12.08 -4.65 -15.16
CA ASP A 268 12.75 -4.58 -13.85
C ASP A 268 12.51 -5.88 -13.06
N ARG A 269 13.58 -6.37 -12.42
CA ARG A 269 13.56 -7.59 -11.60
C ARG A 269 13.06 -7.31 -10.19
N ASP A 270 12.52 -8.32 -9.51
CA ASP A 270 11.98 -8.15 -8.16
C ASP A 270 13.05 -7.70 -7.15
N LEU A 271 14.29 -8.18 -7.30
CA LEU A 271 15.43 -7.74 -6.48
C LEU A 271 15.65 -6.22 -6.60
N SER A 272 15.59 -5.66 -7.80
CA SER A 272 15.77 -4.22 -8.01
C SER A 272 14.63 -3.41 -7.36
N ILE A 273 13.40 -3.89 -7.50
CA ILE A 273 12.23 -3.27 -6.87
C ILE A 273 12.36 -3.30 -5.35
N LEU A 274 12.74 -4.45 -4.79
CA LEU A 274 12.86 -4.63 -3.35
C LEU A 274 14.00 -3.80 -2.75
N LYS A 275 15.14 -3.72 -3.44
CA LYS A 275 16.25 -2.82 -3.07
C LYS A 275 15.85 -1.35 -3.11
N LEU A 276 15.09 -0.94 -4.12
CA LEU A 276 14.56 0.41 -4.17
C LEU A 276 13.68 0.66 -2.94
N SER A 277 12.72 -0.23 -2.65
CA SER A 277 11.84 -0.09 -1.48
C SER A 277 12.62 0.00 -0.17
N GLU A 278 13.59 -0.90 0.05
CA GLU A 278 14.49 -0.87 1.21
C GLU A 278 15.24 0.46 1.34
N ALA A 279 15.84 0.94 0.24
CA ALA A 279 16.54 2.23 0.22
C ALA A 279 15.59 3.42 0.49
N LEU A 280 14.35 3.37 0.00
CA LEU A 280 13.35 4.41 0.23
C LEU A 280 12.91 4.44 1.70
N TYR A 281 12.72 3.28 2.33
CA TYR A 281 12.47 3.21 3.77
C TYR A 281 13.62 3.82 4.57
N GLY A 282 14.86 3.44 4.26
CA GLY A 282 16.04 3.94 4.97
C GLY A 282 16.29 5.44 4.79
N LYS A 283 16.18 5.96 3.57
CA LYS A 283 16.51 7.36 3.27
C LYS A 283 15.40 8.35 3.61
N PHE A 284 14.14 7.96 3.47
CA PHE A 284 13.01 8.89 3.62
C PHE A 284 12.08 8.57 4.78
N SER A 285 12.38 7.52 5.57
CA SER A 285 11.52 7.06 6.67
C SER A 285 10.07 6.83 6.22
N LEU A 286 9.90 6.23 5.03
CA LEU A 286 8.58 5.96 4.48
C LEU A 286 7.78 5.06 5.43
N LYS A 287 6.48 5.33 5.54
CA LYS A 287 5.55 4.46 6.25
C LYS A 287 5.11 3.28 5.40
N ARG A 288 5.12 3.41 4.06
CA ARG A 288 4.71 2.36 3.13
C ARG A 288 5.16 2.65 1.69
N VAL A 289 5.54 1.59 0.98
CA VAL A 289 5.61 1.53 -0.48
C VAL A 289 4.39 0.74 -0.98
N TYR A 290 3.64 1.30 -1.91
CA TYR A 290 2.53 0.63 -2.59
C TYR A 290 3.02 0.05 -3.91
N TYR A 291 2.64 -1.19 -4.19
CA TYR A 291 2.89 -1.86 -5.46
C TYR A 291 1.55 -1.97 -6.21
N SER A 292 1.54 -1.61 -7.49
CA SER A 292 0.40 -1.78 -8.38
C SER A 292 0.84 -2.63 -9.56
N ALA A 293 0.18 -3.75 -9.83
CA ALA A 293 0.39 -4.46 -11.08
C ALA A 293 0.10 -3.53 -12.27
N TYR A 294 0.96 -3.59 -13.29
CA TYR A 294 0.73 -2.89 -14.53
C TYR A 294 -0.55 -3.43 -15.20
N VAL A 295 -1.44 -2.51 -15.56
CA VAL A 295 -2.67 -2.81 -16.29
C VAL A 295 -2.51 -2.30 -17.73
N PRO A 296 -2.60 -3.18 -18.74
CA PRO A 296 -2.48 -2.81 -20.15
C PRO A 296 -3.73 -2.08 -20.62
N THR A 297 -3.79 -0.78 -20.37
CA THR A 297 -4.93 0.08 -20.70
C THR A 297 -4.72 0.86 -21.99
N LEU A 298 -3.47 0.97 -22.41
CA LEU A 298 -3.03 1.66 -23.60
C LEU A 298 -2.18 0.70 -24.43
N SER A 299 -2.23 0.88 -25.76
CA SER A 299 -1.34 0.20 -26.69
C SER A 299 -0.17 1.13 -27.02
N ASP A 300 1.04 0.74 -26.64
CA ASP A 300 2.28 1.42 -27.00
C ASP A 300 3.39 0.37 -27.12
N PRO A 301 4.23 0.40 -28.18
CA PRO A 301 5.28 -0.60 -28.40
C PRO A 301 6.36 -0.62 -27.31
N ARG A 302 6.48 0.44 -26.50
CA ARG A 302 7.43 0.49 -25.37
C ARG A 302 6.91 -0.23 -24.14
N LEU A 303 5.61 -0.50 -24.06
CA LEU A 303 5.00 -1.23 -22.95
C LEU A 303 4.93 -2.72 -23.26
N PRO A 304 4.98 -3.59 -22.24
CA PRO A 304 4.89 -5.01 -22.46
C PRO A 304 3.48 -5.38 -22.91
N ALA A 305 3.40 -6.19 -23.97
CA ALA A 305 2.15 -6.75 -24.50
C ALA A 305 1.66 -7.91 -23.62
N ILE A 306 1.31 -7.63 -22.37
CA ILE A 306 0.71 -8.60 -21.46
C ILE A 306 -0.80 -8.65 -21.62
N ILE A 307 -1.38 -9.85 -21.54
CA ILE A 307 -2.84 -10.05 -21.56
C ILE A 307 -3.43 -9.83 -20.16
N LYS A 308 -2.68 -10.19 -19.11
CA LYS A 308 -3.15 -10.11 -17.72
C LYS A 308 -2.16 -9.32 -16.86
N PRO A 309 -2.65 -8.45 -15.96
CA PRO A 309 -1.81 -7.84 -14.95
C PRO A 309 -1.09 -8.89 -14.09
N PRO A 310 0.18 -8.68 -13.71
CA PRO A 310 0.96 -9.64 -12.94
C PRO A 310 0.62 -9.61 -11.43
N LEU A 311 -0.65 -9.88 -11.09
CA LEU A 311 -1.17 -9.76 -9.72
C LEU A 311 -0.45 -10.65 -8.70
N LEU A 312 -0.02 -11.86 -9.09
CA LEU A 312 0.75 -12.73 -8.20
C LEU A 312 2.11 -12.14 -7.87
N ARG A 313 2.76 -11.50 -8.83
CA ARG A 313 4.05 -10.83 -8.64
C ARG A 313 3.91 -9.63 -7.70
N GLU A 314 2.89 -8.79 -7.91
CA GLU A 314 2.53 -7.70 -7.00
C GLU A 314 2.33 -8.23 -5.56
N HIS A 315 1.57 -9.30 -5.40
CA HIS A 315 1.34 -9.92 -4.09
C HIS A 315 2.63 -10.43 -3.43
N ARG A 316 3.56 -11.05 -4.19
CA ARG A 316 4.87 -11.47 -3.66
C ARG A 316 5.71 -10.28 -3.18
N LEU A 317 5.70 -9.16 -3.90
CA LEU A 317 6.39 -7.95 -3.48
C LEU A 317 5.82 -7.38 -2.18
N TYR A 318 4.50 -7.36 -2.00
CA TYR A 318 3.90 -6.97 -0.72
C TYR A 318 4.29 -7.89 0.42
N GLN A 319 4.34 -9.20 0.18
CA GLN A 319 4.79 -10.15 1.19
C GLN A 319 6.27 -9.94 1.55
N ALA A 320 7.13 -9.69 0.55
CA ALA A 320 8.54 -9.41 0.76
C ALA A 320 8.77 -8.08 1.51
N ASP A 321 8.06 -7.02 1.14
CA ASP A 321 8.06 -5.72 1.82
C ASP A 321 7.72 -5.86 3.31
N TRP A 322 6.73 -6.70 3.63
CA TRP A 322 6.37 -7.02 5.01
C TRP A 322 7.52 -7.71 5.76
N LEU A 323 8.25 -8.61 5.10
CA LEU A 323 9.43 -9.27 5.68
C LEU A 323 10.56 -8.26 5.96
N LEU A 324 10.80 -7.31 5.06
CA LEU A 324 11.77 -6.24 5.31
C LEU A 324 11.43 -5.46 6.58
N ARG A 325 10.18 -4.98 6.66
CA ARG A 325 9.75 -4.05 7.70
C ARG A 325 9.57 -4.65 9.09
N PHE A 326 9.08 -5.88 9.16
CA PHE A 326 8.63 -6.47 10.42
C PHE A 326 9.41 -7.72 10.82
N TYR A 327 10.09 -8.37 9.88
CA TYR A 327 10.93 -9.55 10.15
C TYR A 327 12.42 -9.22 10.07
N GLY A 328 12.80 -8.01 9.64
CA GLY A 328 14.20 -7.60 9.52
C GLY A 328 14.95 -8.40 8.46
N PHE A 329 14.28 -8.80 7.38
CA PHE A 329 14.96 -9.32 6.20
C PHE A 329 15.64 -8.19 5.44
N GLU A 330 16.72 -8.50 4.76
CA GLU A 330 17.34 -7.62 3.75
C GLU A 330 16.91 -8.03 2.33
N ALA A 331 16.90 -7.09 1.40
CA ALA A 331 16.56 -7.38 0.01
C ALA A 331 17.52 -8.42 -0.62
N ASP A 332 18.82 -8.29 -0.33
CA ASP A 332 19.87 -9.23 -0.76
C ASP A 332 19.86 -10.57 0.00
N GLU A 333 19.13 -10.65 1.12
CA GLU A 333 18.88 -11.91 1.81
C GLU A 333 17.79 -12.70 1.08
N LEU A 334 16.68 -12.05 0.73
CA LEU A 334 15.52 -12.68 0.06
C LEU A 334 15.84 -13.11 -1.39
N LEU A 335 16.51 -12.25 -2.14
CA LEU A 335 16.79 -12.44 -3.57
C LEU A 335 18.27 -12.20 -3.85
N SER A 336 18.78 -12.75 -4.95
CA SER A 336 20.20 -12.60 -5.34
C SER A 336 20.33 -12.28 -6.82
N LYS A 337 21.52 -11.88 -7.29
CA LYS A 337 21.75 -11.68 -8.73
C LYS A 337 21.51 -12.96 -9.54
N THR A 338 21.71 -14.14 -8.94
CA THR A 338 21.45 -15.45 -9.56
C THR A 338 19.98 -15.85 -9.51
N ASN A 339 19.23 -15.42 -8.48
CA ASN A 339 17.80 -15.64 -8.33
C ASN A 339 17.10 -14.30 -8.03
N PRO A 340 16.91 -13.45 -9.06
CA PRO A 340 16.49 -12.06 -8.87
C PRO A 340 14.98 -11.86 -8.80
N ASP A 341 14.18 -12.91 -9.01
CA ASP A 341 12.71 -12.85 -9.05
C ASP A 341 12.09 -13.88 -8.10
N PHE A 342 10.90 -13.57 -7.57
CA PHE A 342 10.15 -14.48 -6.71
C PHE A 342 9.43 -15.56 -7.50
N ASP A 343 9.27 -16.75 -6.90
CA ASP A 343 8.37 -17.79 -7.41
C ASP A 343 6.90 -17.34 -7.21
N PRO A 344 6.09 -17.21 -8.27
CA PRO A 344 4.69 -16.81 -8.13
C PRO A 344 3.86 -17.77 -7.26
N GLN A 345 4.27 -19.03 -7.15
CA GLN A 345 3.53 -20.07 -6.43
C GLN A 345 3.90 -20.18 -4.95
N LEU A 346 5.05 -19.64 -4.55
CA LEU A 346 5.58 -19.76 -3.20
C LEU A 346 5.76 -18.39 -2.55
N ASP A 347 5.41 -18.24 -1.28
CA ASP A 347 5.64 -16.97 -0.58
C ASP A 347 7.14 -16.70 -0.38
N PRO A 348 7.57 -15.43 -0.30
CA PRO A 348 8.99 -15.05 -0.21
C PRO A 348 9.74 -15.71 0.95
N LYS A 349 9.09 -15.90 2.10
CA LYS A 349 9.72 -16.50 3.28
C LYS A 349 9.97 -17.99 3.08
N ALA A 350 8.99 -18.72 2.55
CA ALA A 350 9.14 -20.12 2.17
C ALA A 350 10.16 -20.30 1.04
N PHE A 351 10.13 -19.41 0.03
CA PHE A 351 11.09 -19.40 -1.07
C PHE A 351 12.53 -19.23 -0.57
N TRP A 352 12.75 -18.30 0.36
CA TRP A 352 14.03 -18.12 1.03
C TRP A 352 14.44 -19.37 1.82
N ALA A 353 13.51 -19.95 2.59
CA ALA A 353 13.84 -21.09 3.45
C ALA A 353 14.23 -22.35 2.65
N LEU A 354 13.57 -22.60 1.51
CA LEU A 354 13.93 -23.70 0.61
C LEU A 354 15.34 -23.54 0.01
N ARG A 355 15.71 -22.31 -0.37
CA ARG A 355 17.07 -22.03 -0.89
C ARG A 355 18.15 -22.15 0.18
N ASN A 356 17.75 -22.11 1.45
CA ASN A 356 18.65 -22.15 2.60
C ASN A 356 18.40 -23.38 3.49
N LEU A 357 18.04 -24.52 2.90
CA LEU A 357 17.79 -25.77 3.64
C LEU A 357 18.98 -26.21 4.51
N HIS A 358 20.21 -25.82 4.14
CA HIS A 358 21.41 -26.09 4.92
C HIS A 358 21.42 -25.41 6.32
N LEU A 359 20.58 -24.39 6.55
CA LEU A 359 20.40 -23.74 7.85
C LEU A 359 19.39 -24.49 8.74
N PHE A 360 18.74 -25.52 8.22
CA PHE A 360 17.65 -26.23 8.86
C PHE A 360 17.99 -27.73 9.06
N PRO A 361 17.38 -28.39 10.06
CA PRO A 361 16.38 -27.87 10.98
C PRO A 361 16.97 -27.08 12.15
N LEU A 362 16.19 -26.12 12.63
CA LEU A 362 16.54 -25.21 13.70
C LEU A 362 15.97 -25.69 15.05
N GLU A 363 16.81 -25.83 16.07
CA GLU A 363 16.34 -26.22 17.41
C GLU A 363 15.67 -25.04 18.12
N VAL A 364 14.35 -25.09 18.25
CA VAL A 364 13.50 -23.99 18.75
C VAL A 364 13.88 -23.54 20.15
N ASN A 365 14.39 -24.45 20.99
CA ASN A 365 14.81 -24.14 22.35
C ASN A 365 16.14 -23.39 22.43
N LYS A 366 16.91 -23.32 21.34
CA LYS A 366 18.26 -22.71 21.32
C LYS A 366 18.42 -21.60 20.29
N ALA A 367 17.65 -21.65 19.21
CA ALA A 367 17.77 -20.76 18.07
C ALA A 367 17.69 -19.27 18.38
N GLU A 368 18.49 -18.43 17.74
CA GLU A 368 18.32 -16.97 17.89
C GLU A 368 16.95 -16.49 17.39
N TYR A 369 16.49 -15.37 17.95
CA TYR A 369 15.17 -14.80 17.64
C TYR A 369 15.04 -14.51 16.13
N GLU A 370 16.10 -13.97 15.54
CA GLU A 370 16.20 -13.61 14.14
C GLU A 370 16.04 -14.84 13.25
N MET A 371 16.65 -15.97 13.62
CA MET A 371 16.51 -17.23 12.89
C MET A 371 15.13 -17.86 13.04
N LEU A 372 14.46 -17.70 14.19
CA LEU A 372 13.05 -18.10 14.32
C LEU A 372 12.15 -17.29 13.36
N LEU A 373 12.46 -16.00 13.16
CA LEU A 373 11.78 -15.17 12.17
C LEU A 373 12.01 -15.61 10.73
N ARG A 374 12.97 -16.49 10.44
CA ARG A 374 13.23 -17.04 9.09
C ARG A 374 12.41 -18.31 8.80
N VAL A 375 11.87 -18.97 9.82
CA VAL A 375 11.09 -20.22 9.67
C VAL A 375 9.69 -19.96 9.11
N PRO A 376 9.30 -20.57 7.97
CA PRO A 376 7.93 -20.51 7.46
C PRO A 376 6.92 -21.04 8.48
N GLY A 377 5.82 -20.31 8.70
CA GLY A 377 4.80 -20.68 9.70
C GLY A 377 5.05 -20.17 11.12
N ILE A 378 6.20 -19.51 11.37
CA ILE A 378 6.46 -18.74 12.61
C ILE A 378 6.36 -17.24 12.30
N GLY A 379 5.43 -16.54 12.98
CA GLY A 379 5.31 -15.07 12.89
C GLY A 379 6.07 -14.33 13.99
N VAL A 380 6.12 -12.99 13.91
CA VAL A 380 6.82 -12.12 14.89
C VAL A 380 6.40 -12.40 16.33
N LYS A 381 5.09 -12.35 16.60
CA LYS A 381 4.54 -12.61 17.94
C LYS A 381 4.80 -14.05 18.40
N SER A 382 4.66 -15.02 17.51
CA SER A 382 4.96 -16.42 17.82
C SER A 382 6.44 -16.62 18.16
N ALA A 383 7.36 -15.99 17.42
CA ALA A 383 8.79 -16.01 17.72
C ALA A 383 9.09 -15.37 19.09
N GLN A 384 8.45 -14.25 19.42
CA GLN A 384 8.56 -13.63 20.75
C GLN A 384 8.04 -14.56 21.86
N ARG A 385 6.88 -15.20 21.65
CA ARG A 385 6.32 -16.19 22.58
C ARG A 385 7.27 -17.37 22.79
N ILE A 386 7.89 -17.89 21.72
CA ILE A 386 8.91 -18.95 21.79
C ILE A 386 10.07 -18.51 22.69
N VAL A 387 10.67 -17.34 22.39
CA VAL A 387 11.85 -16.84 23.11
C VAL A 387 11.53 -16.59 24.59
N ALA A 388 10.35 -16.08 24.90
CA ALA A 388 9.91 -15.89 26.28
C ALA A 388 9.68 -17.24 26.99
N ALA A 389 8.93 -18.15 26.38
CA ALA A 389 8.51 -19.40 27.01
C ALA A 389 9.67 -20.38 27.24
N ARG A 390 10.63 -20.44 26.31
CA ARG A 390 11.78 -21.36 26.42
C ARG A 390 12.76 -21.02 27.55
N ARG A 391 12.64 -19.82 28.15
CA ARG A 391 13.39 -19.44 29.35
C ARG A 391 12.89 -20.17 30.59
N VAL A 392 11.62 -20.58 30.59
CA VAL A 392 10.96 -21.22 31.73
C VAL A 392 10.88 -22.72 31.54
N ASN A 393 10.49 -23.19 30.35
CA ASN A 393 10.30 -24.61 30.06
C ASN A 393 10.84 -24.98 28.67
N LYS A 394 11.35 -26.21 28.54
CA LYS A 394 11.69 -26.75 27.21
C LYS A 394 10.40 -26.97 26.41
N LEU A 395 10.32 -26.33 25.25
CA LEU A 395 9.19 -26.37 24.34
C LEU A 395 9.18 -27.66 23.54
N ASN A 396 7.98 -28.19 23.31
CA ASN A 396 7.68 -29.29 22.38
C ASN A 396 6.67 -28.83 21.31
N PHE A 397 6.38 -29.70 20.32
CA PHE A 397 5.47 -29.37 19.23
C PHE A 397 4.04 -29.00 19.69
N ASP A 398 3.52 -29.63 20.75
CA ASP A 398 2.21 -29.28 21.31
C ASP A 398 2.18 -27.88 21.89
N ASN A 399 3.28 -27.45 22.53
CA ASN A 399 3.43 -26.08 23.01
C ASN A 399 3.41 -25.10 21.82
N LEU A 400 4.15 -25.41 20.75
CA LEU A 400 4.22 -24.56 19.58
C LEU A 400 2.87 -24.39 18.88
N LYS A 401 2.11 -25.48 18.74
CA LYS A 401 0.74 -25.45 18.19
C LYS A 401 -0.16 -24.52 19.02
N LYS A 402 -0.10 -24.61 20.35
CA LYS A 402 -0.85 -23.73 21.27
C LYS A 402 -0.43 -22.25 21.20
N MET A 403 0.80 -21.97 20.75
CA MET A 403 1.30 -20.60 20.53
C MET A 403 0.88 -20.01 19.18
N GLY A 404 0.13 -20.76 18.36
CA GLY A 404 -0.36 -20.35 17.03
C GLY A 404 0.63 -20.60 15.89
N ILE A 405 1.63 -21.47 16.08
CA ILE A 405 2.61 -21.80 15.02
C ILE A 405 1.99 -22.81 14.06
N VAL A 406 2.13 -22.53 12.76
CA VAL A 406 1.61 -23.40 11.70
C VAL A 406 2.57 -24.56 11.46
N LEU A 407 2.44 -25.63 12.25
CA LEU A 407 3.34 -26.78 12.21
C LEU A 407 3.38 -27.50 10.86
N LYS A 408 2.29 -27.47 10.08
CA LYS A 408 2.28 -28.01 8.71
C LYS A 408 3.33 -27.36 7.80
N ARG A 409 3.72 -26.11 8.11
CA ARG A 409 4.76 -25.37 7.37
C ARG A 409 6.08 -25.38 8.14
N ALA A 410 6.04 -25.05 9.43
CA ALA A 410 7.23 -24.92 10.26
C ALA A 410 7.94 -26.26 10.49
N GLY A 411 7.20 -27.38 10.56
CA GLY A 411 7.71 -28.70 10.93
C GLY A 411 8.82 -29.24 10.03
N HIS A 412 8.92 -28.76 8.79
CA HIS A 412 10.02 -29.08 7.87
C HIS A 412 11.35 -28.43 8.27
N PHE A 413 11.31 -27.38 9.10
CA PHE A 413 12.43 -26.47 9.34
C PHE A 413 12.87 -26.45 10.81
N ILE A 414 12.19 -27.16 11.72
CA ILE A 414 12.45 -27.05 13.15
C ILE A 414 12.59 -28.41 13.83
N THR A 415 13.37 -28.44 14.92
CA THR A 415 13.34 -29.49 15.93
C THR A 415 12.87 -28.92 17.27
N CYS A 416 12.28 -29.80 18.07
CA CYS A 416 12.02 -29.56 19.48
C CYS A 416 12.70 -30.65 20.30
N GLN A 417 13.65 -30.28 21.16
CA GLN A 417 14.35 -31.21 22.04
C GLN A 417 15.05 -32.33 21.24
N GLY A 418 15.62 -31.99 20.07
CA GLY A 418 16.29 -32.92 19.17
C GLY A 418 15.35 -33.82 18.35
N LYS A 419 14.03 -33.68 18.48
CA LYS A 419 13.05 -34.44 17.70
C LYS A 419 12.52 -33.62 16.52
N THR A 420 12.40 -34.26 15.36
CA THR A 420 11.78 -33.71 14.16
C THR A 420 10.26 -33.83 14.23
N TYR A 421 9.55 -33.02 13.45
CA TYR A 421 8.09 -33.12 13.30
C TYR A 421 7.73 -34.22 12.28
N GLU A 422 6.48 -34.70 12.28
CA GLU A 422 6.00 -35.76 11.37
C GLU A 422 6.14 -35.39 9.89
N SER A 423 6.07 -34.09 9.55
CA SER A 423 6.21 -33.62 8.18
C SER A 423 7.67 -33.44 7.73
N PHE A 424 8.65 -33.61 8.61
CA PHE A 424 10.05 -33.31 8.30
C PHE A 424 10.57 -34.09 7.10
N SER A 425 11.25 -33.38 6.19
CA SER A 425 11.92 -33.96 5.03
C SER A 425 13.12 -33.10 4.66
N GLN A 426 14.23 -33.74 4.28
CA GLN A 426 15.40 -33.07 3.73
C GLN A 426 15.34 -32.90 2.20
N ASN A 427 14.34 -33.51 1.55
CA ASN A 427 14.18 -33.43 0.10
C ASN A 427 13.46 -32.12 -0.27
N GLU A 428 14.17 -31.23 -0.95
CA GLU A 428 13.64 -29.92 -1.37
C GLU A 428 12.33 -30.02 -2.15
N HIS A 429 12.18 -31.01 -3.03
CA HIS A 429 10.96 -31.19 -3.82
C HIS A 429 9.76 -31.51 -2.92
N ILE A 430 9.93 -32.42 -1.96
CA ILE A 430 8.86 -32.80 -1.01
C ILE A 430 8.46 -31.59 -0.16
N VAL A 431 9.43 -30.82 0.34
CA VAL A 431 9.16 -29.62 1.14
C VAL A 431 8.48 -28.54 0.30
N LYS A 432 8.94 -28.32 -0.94
CA LYS A 432 8.31 -27.37 -1.88
C LYS A 432 6.86 -27.75 -2.17
N GLU A 433 6.62 -29.02 -2.43
CA GLU A 433 5.28 -29.54 -2.68
C GLU A 433 4.40 -29.36 -1.44
N ALA A 434 4.87 -29.66 -0.23
CA ALA A 434 4.10 -29.44 1.01
C ALA A 434 3.75 -27.95 1.23
N LEU A 435 4.69 -27.04 0.92
CA LEU A 435 4.47 -25.60 1.07
C LEU A 435 3.55 -25.01 -0.01
N THR A 436 3.47 -25.65 -1.17
CA THR A 436 2.63 -25.23 -2.31
C THR A 436 1.25 -25.88 -2.27
N SER A 437 1.16 -27.15 -1.86
CA SER A 437 -0.07 -27.96 -1.74
C SER A 437 -0.90 -27.62 -0.51
N ALA A 438 -0.35 -26.83 0.43
CA ALA A 438 -1.10 -26.14 1.46
C ALA A 438 -2.10 -25.08 0.91
N LYS A 439 -2.31 -25.03 -0.42
CA LYS A 439 -3.48 -24.40 -1.05
C LYS A 439 -4.76 -25.16 -0.65
N LEU A 440 -5.52 -24.57 0.27
CA LEU A 440 -6.91 -24.90 0.51
C LEU A 440 -7.71 -24.80 -0.81
N LEU A 441 -8.34 -25.92 -1.22
CA LEU A 441 -9.50 -25.87 -2.10
C LEU A 441 -10.71 -25.51 -1.23
N PRO A 442 -11.43 -24.42 -1.53
CA PRO A 442 -12.54 -24.01 -0.72
C PRO A 442 -13.87 -24.43 -1.34
N GLN A 443 -14.60 -25.35 -0.69
CA GLN A 443 -16.01 -25.56 -0.98
C GLN A 443 -16.82 -24.28 -0.66
N GLY A 444 -17.70 -23.90 -1.59
CA GLY A 444 -18.68 -22.80 -1.61
C GLY A 444 -18.76 -21.72 -0.50
N LYS A 445 -18.74 -20.45 -0.93
CA LYS A 445 -19.86 -19.48 -0.81
C LYS A 445 -19.50 -18.20 -1.61
N LYS A 446 -20.47 -17.67 -2.36
CA LYS A 446 -20.32 -16.61 -3.38
C LYS A 446 -19.64 -15.35 -2.80
N ALA A 447 -18.55 -14.89 -3.43
CA ALA A 447 -17.84 -13.65 -3.10
C ALA A 447 -18.04 -12.58 -4.19
N VAL A 448 -18.05 -11.31 -3.78
CA VAL A 448 -18.24 -10.12 -4.63
C VAL A 448 -16.91 -9.76 -5.33
N PRO A 449 -16.90 -9.29 -6.60
CA PRO A 449 -15.68 -9.07 -7.38
C PRO A 449 -15.01 -7.72 -7.09
N GLY A 450 -13.67 -7.69 -7.07
CA GLY A 450 -12.84 -6.48 -7.09
C GLY A 450 -12.15 -6.17 -5.75
N GLN A 451 -10.81 -6.23 -5.78
CA GLN A 451 -9.86 -5.81 -4.73
C GLN A 451 -9.89 -6.60 -3.40
N MET A 452 -8.73 -7.14 -3.00
CA MET A 452 -8.58 -7.84 -1.72
C MET A 452 -8.85 -6.90 -0.54
N SER A 453 -9.77 -7.32 0.33
CA SER A 453 -9.81 -6.85 1.72
C SER A 453 -8.51 -7.29 2.39
N LEU A 454 -7.74 -6.34 2.91
CA LEU A 454 -6.44 -6.64 3.50
C LEU A 454 -6.57 -7.38 4.85
N PHE A 455 -7.71 -7.28 5.56
CA PHE A 455 -8.06 -8.08 6.75
C PHE A 455 -9.58 -8.06 7.01
N SER A 456 -10.30 -9.17 6.77
CA SER A 456 -11.69 -9.34 7.23
C SER A 456 -11.70 -9.91 8.66
N THR A 457 -11.57 -9.05 9.66
CA THR A 457 -11.88 -9.42 11.03
C THR A 457 -12.87 -8.41 11.56
N LEU A 458 -14.11 -8.84 11.76
CA LEU A 458 -15.07 -8.43 12.81
C LEU A 458 -16.41 -9.13 12.51
N ASN A 459 -16.97 -9.74 13.56
CA ASN A 459 -18.26 -10.44 13.69
C ASN A 459 -18.30 -11.95 13.37
N GLU A 460 -18.05 -12.76 14.41
CA GLU A 460 -18.79 -14.01 14.64
C GLU A 460 -19.89 -13.74 15.67
N THR A 461 -21.16 -13.86 15.27
CA THR A 461 -22.25 -14.43 16.08
C THR A 461 -23.35 -14.98 15.16
N GLY A 462 -23.45 -16.31 15.06
CA GLY A 462 -24.72 -17.06 15.08
C GLY A 462 -25.59 -17.23 13.82
N LEU A 463 -25.69 -18.50 13.38
CA LEU A 463 -26.89 -19.27 12.95
C LEU A 463 -27.50 -19.09 11.53
N GLY A 464 -27.75 -20.24 10.87
CA GLY A 464 -29.03 -20.51 10.17
C GLY A 464 -29.06 -20.64 8.62
N GLU A 465 -28.91 -21.88 8.13
CA GLU A 465 -29.61 -22.63 7.05
C GLU A 465 -30.24 -22.02 5.76
N ASN A 466 -29.95 -22.73 4.65
CA ASN A 466 -30.75 -23.24 3.50
C ASN A 466 -31.41 -22.41 2.36
N MET A 467 -31.31 -23.06 1.16
CA MET A 467 -32.17 -23.07 -0.04
C MET A 467 -32.29 -21.80 -0.90
N SER A 468 -32.61 -21.85 -2.20
CA SER A 468 -32.37 -22.74 -3.35
C SER A 468 -32.96 -21.99 -4.56
N ASP A 469 -32.49 -22.35 -5.76
CA ASP A 469 -33.18 -22.25 -7.06
C ASP A 469 -33.31 -20.92 -7.86
N LEU A 470 -33.29 -21.13 -9.18
CA LEU A 470 -33.97 -20.41 -10.29
C LEU A 470 -33.19 -19.54 -11.31
N TYR A 471 -32.93 -20.17 -12.48
CA TYR A 471 -32.92 -19.77 -13.93
C TYR A 471 -31.91 -18.73 -14.48
N LEU A 472 -31.14 -18.92 -15.58
CA LEU A 472 -31.31 -19.37 -17.00
C LEU A 472 -31.95 -18.34 -17.97
N PHE A 473 -31.10 -17.71 -18.84
CA PHE A 473 -31.17 -17.64 -20.34
C PHE A 473 -30.65 -16.33 -21.02
N SER A 474 -29.83 -16.56 -22.06
CA SER A 474 -29.65 -15.87 -23.37
C SER A 474 -29.03 -14.45 -23.53
N SER A 475 -27.86 -14.46 -24.19
CA SER A 475 -27.16 -13.43 -25.02
C SER A 475 -28.00 -13.00 -26.27
N PRO A 476 -27.67 -12.01 -27.14
CA PRO A 476 -26.38 -11.31 -27.37
C PRO A 476 -26.42 -9.80 -27.70
N GLU A 477 -25.28 -9.11 -27.54
CA GLU A 477 -24.64 -8.23 -28.55
C GLU A 477 -23.48 -7.39 -27.96
N ASN A 478 -22.44 -7.27 -28.78
CA ASN A 478 -21.07 -6.85 -28.49
C ASN A 478 -20.93 -5.41 -28.00
N THR A 479 -20.15 -5.24 -26.91
CA THR A 479 -19.25 -4.10 -26.56
C THR A 479 -18.78 -4.12 -25.09
N LYS A 480 -19.22 -5.09 -24.26
CA LYS A 480 -18.94 -5.13 -22.81
C LYS A 480 -17.81 -6.06 -22.33
N GLU A 481 -17.04 -6.69 -23.22
CA GLU A 481 -16.03 -7.69 -22.81
C GLU A 481 -14.74 -7.13 -22.19
N TRP A 482 -14.46 -5.83 -22.28
CA TRP A 482 -13.24 -5.24 -21.68
C TRP A 482 -13.33 -4.99 -20.17
N LEU A 483 -14.56 -5.00 -19.60
CA LEU A 483 -14.79 -4.81 -18.16
C LEU A 483 -15.02 -6.13 -17.42
N SER A 484 -15.26 -7.25 -18.11
CA SER A 484 -15.51 -8.54 -17.47
C SER A 484 -14.24 -9.27 -17.02
N TYR A 485 -13.07 -8.89 -17.54
CA TYR A 485 -11.78 -9.44 -17.07
C TYR A 485 -11.43 -8.99 -15.64
N TYR A 486 -12.03 -7.89 -15.16
CA TYR A 486 -11.99 -7.48 -13.76
C TYR A 486 -12.91 -8.32 -12.84
N THR A 487 -13.68 -9.25 -13.41
CA THR A 487 -14.75 -9.98 -12.69
C THR A 487 -14.64 -11.50 -12.73
N GLN A 488 -13.53 -12.08 -13.20
CA GLN A 488 -13.30 -13.53 -13.09
C GLN A 488 -12.33 -13.88 -11.95
N PRO A 489 -12.73 -14.76 -11.00
CA PRO A 489 -11.89 -15.19 -9.90
C PRO A 489 -10.91 -16.27 -10.36
N GLN A 490 -9.64 -16.13 -9.97
CA GLN A 490 -8.78 -17.30 -9.79
C GLN A 490 -8.80 -17.61 -8.30
N ASP A 491 -9.57 -18.62 -7.94
CA ASP A 491 -9.77 -19.09 -6.58
C ASP A 491 -8.43 -19.36 -5.89
N GLY A 492 -8.12 -18.51 -4.92
CA GLY A 492 -7.10 -18.72 -3.91
C GLY A 492 -7.66 -18.32 -2.55
N ARG A 493 -8.73 -18.99 -2.10
CA ARG A 493 -9.20 -18.77 -0.73
C ARG A 493 -8.16 -19.37 0.22
N LEU A 494 -7.46 -18.51 0.96
CA LEU A 494 -6.97 -18.83 2.29
C LEU A 494 -8.00 -18.26 3.27
N LEU A 495 -8.59 -19.13 4.08
CA LEU A 495 -9.46 -18.74 5.18
C LEU A 495 -8.60 -18.04 6.24
N LEU A 496 -9.21 -17.12 6.99
CA LEU A 496 -8.58 -16.45 8.14
C LEU A 496 -8.24 -17.38 9.31
N SER A 497 -8.31 -18.71 9.12
CA SER A 497 -7.63 -19.70 9.95
C SER A 497 -6.10 -19.72 9.77
N ASP A 498 -5.59 -19.13 8.68
CA ASP A 498 -4.20 -19.32 8.23
C ASP A 498 -3.26 -18.12 8.44
N ILE A 499 -3.74 -17.03 9.05
CA ILE A 499 -2.91 -15.98 9.64
C ILE A 499 -3.64 -15.46 10.90
N HIS A 500 -3.31 -16.03 12.06
CA HIS A 500 -3.82 -15.55 13.36
C HIS A 500 -2.77 -14.68 14.09
N LEU A 501 -3.26 -13.58 14.67
CA LEU A 501 -2.55 -12.63 15.53
C LEU A 501 -2.02 -13.21 16.84
#